data_AF-A0A061IW81-F1
#
_entry.id   AF-A0A061IW81-F1
#
_cell.length_a   1.000
_cell.length_b   1.000
_cell.length_c   1.000
_cell.angle_alpha   90.00
_cell.angle_beta   90.00
_cell.angle_gamma   90.00
#
_symmetry.space_group_name_H-M   'P 1'
#
loop_
_entity.id
_entity.type
_entity.pdbx_description
1 polymer ?
#
loop_
_entity_poly.entity_id
_entity_poly.type
_entity_poly.pdbx_seq_one_letter_code
_entity_poly.pdbx_strand_id
1 'polypeptide(L)'
;MMHMNDIYFCLIDKDFRWLEGFPKVKGDHIISTTVLLPSAYSEESVTKDEGGSTQDERVGGTPIHKDVLIYTVGILKGLIRVMYPSGHLAIHANLNNENETQFVLDFRTPAL
;
A
#
# COMPACT_ATOMS: atom_id res chain seq x y z
N MET A 1 -22.03 11.20 -15.83
CA MET A 1 -20.79 11.01 -15.05
C MET A 1 -20.32 9.60 -15.36
N MET A 2 -19.13 9.41 -15.96
CA MET A 2 -18.64 8.06 -16.32
C MET A 2 -18.51 7.22 -15.04
N HIS A 3 -19.22 6.09 -14.99
CA HIS A 3 -19.12 5.13 -13.90
C HIS A 3 -17.73 4.47 -13.95
N MET A 4 -16.83 4.83 -13.04
CA MET A 4 -15.50 4.21 -12.87
C MET A 4 -15.57 2.81 -12.23
N ASN A 5 -16.64 2.04 -12.52
CA ASN A 5 -16.97 0.84 -11.75
C ASN A 5 -16.09 -0.36 -12.08
N ASP A 6 -15.35 -0.34 -13.21
CA ASP A 6 -14.52 -1.46 -13.69
C ASP A 6 -13.05 -1.07 -13.95
N ILE A 7 -12.59 0.05 -13.38
CA ILE A 7 -11.28 0.60 -13.73
C ILE A 7 -10.28 0.35 -12.59
N TYR A 8 -9.19 -0.33 -12.92
CA TYR A 8 -7.99 -0.35 -12.11
C TYR A 8 -6.80 0.15 -12.93
N PHE A 9 -5.86 0.81 -12.27
CA PHE A 9 -4.62 1.28 -12.86
C PHE A 9 -3.44 0.67 -12.12
N CYS A 10 -2.35 0.40 -12.82
CA CYS A 10 -1.09 -0.02 -12.21
C CYS A 10 -0.02 1.03 -12.50
N LEU A 11 0.54 1.62 -11.46
CA LEU A 11 1.73 2.48 -11.55
C LEU A 11 2.95 1.60 -11.26
N ILE A 12 3.89 1.55 -12.18
CA ILE A 12 5.08 0.70 -12.08
C ILE A 12 6.30 1.59 -12.14
N ASP A 13 7.19 1.44 -11.17
CA ASP A 13 8.49 2.12 -11.10
C ASP A 13 9.60 1.11 -10.87
N LYS A 14 10.52 1.01 -11.83
CA LYS A 14 11.65 0.06 -11.80
C LYS A 14 12.81 0.53 -10.92
N ASP A 15 12.82 1.81 -10.56
CA ASP A 15 13.89 2.43 -9.78
C ASP A 15 13.28 3.43 -8.79
N PHE A 16 12.43 2.90 -7.91
CA PHE A 16 11.69 3.71 -6.96
C PHE A 16 12.64 4.35 -5.93
N ARG A 17 13.08 5.58 -6.22
CA ARG A 17 14.17 6.30 -5.52
C ARG A 17 14.01 6.41 -4.01
N TRP A 18 12.80 6.30 -3.46
CA TRP A 18 12.60 6.35 -2.00
C TRP A 18 13.07 5.09 -1.28
N LEU A 19 13.35 4.02 -2.03
CA LEU A 19 14.01 2.81 -1.56
C LEU A 19 15.52 2.82 -1.84
N GLU A 20 16.07 3.91 -2.39
CA GLU A 20 17.51 4.03 -2.58
C GLU A 20 18.23 3.93 -1.23
N GLY A 21 19.25 3.07 -1.16
CA GLY A 21 19.99 2.78 0.07
C GLY A 21 19.38 1.68 0.95
N PHE A 22 18.18 1.18 0.65
CA PHE A 22 17.64 0.00 1.30
C PHE A 22 18.28 -1.28 0.74
N PRO A 23 18.48 -2.32 1.56
CA PRO A 23 19.03 -3.59 1.08
C PRO A 23 18.03 -4.26 0.13
N LYS A 24 18.49 -4.66 -1.06
CA LYS A 24 17.65 -5.37 -2.04
C LYS A 24 16.95 -6.58 -1.40
N VAL A 25 15.67 -6.74 -1.69
CA VAL A 25 14.89 -7.91 -1.26
C VAL A 25 15.54 -9.17 -1.86
N LYS A 26 15.99 -10.10 -1.02
CA LYS A 26 16.66 -11.34 -1.44
C LYS A 26 15.64 -12.48 -1.53
N GLY A 27 15.67 -13.27 -2.60
CA GLY A 27 14.79 -14.44 -2.79
C GLY A 27 13.43 -14.10 -3.40
N ASP A 28 12.50 -15.06 -3.43
CA ASP A 28 11.11 -14.90 -3.93
C ASP A 28 10.21 -14.13 -2.94
N HIS A 29 10.78 -13.17 -2.21
CA HIS A 29 10.04 -12.38 -1.25
C HIS A 29 9.39 -11.18 -1.94
N ILE A 30 8.07 -11.12 -1.81
CA ILE A 30 7.24 -10.02 -2.31
C ILE A 30 6.73 -9.24 -1.09
N ILE A 31 7.06 -7.95 -1.01
CA ILE A 31 6.56 -7.09 0.06
C ILE A 31 5.25 -6.47 -0.42
N SER A 32 4.12 -6.86 0.17
CA SER A 32 2.81 -6.30 -0.17
C SER A 32 2.18 -5.58 1.01
N THR A 33 1.51 -4.46 0.74
CA THR A 33 0.66 -3.77 1.71
C THR A 33 -0.66 -3.35 1.06
N THR A 34 -1.74 -3.63 1.79
CA THR A 34 -3.08 -3.14 1.48
C THR A 34 -3.48 -2.24 2.63
N VAL A 35 -3.75 -0.97 2.34
CA VAL A 35 -4.30 -0.06 3.34
C VAL A 35 -5.79 0.04 3.08
N LEU A 36 -6.61 -0.58 3.92
CA LEU A 36 -8.06 -0.35 3.95
C LEU A 36 -8.35 0.89 4.80
N LEU A 37 -9.44 1.61 4.51
CA LEU A 37 -9.84 2.80 5.26
C LEU A 37 -10.04 2.43 6.75
N PRO A 38 -9.51 3.17 7.72
CA PRO A 38 -10.16 3.29 9.01
C PRO A 38 -11.36 4.22 8.81
N SER A 39 -12.57 3.67 8.92
CA SER A 39 -13.77 4.47 9.11
C SER A 39 -13.61 5.27 10.40
N ALA A 40 -13.38 6.58 10.26
CA ALA A 40 -13.34 7.58 11.32
C ALA A 40 -12.26 7.36 12.41
N TYR A 41 -11.79 8.48 12.95
CA TYR A 41 -11.02 8.51 14.19
C TYR A 41 -11.79 7.72 15.27
N SER A 42 -11.29 6.54 15.63
CA SER A 42 -11.60 5.89 16.89
C SER A 42 -10.30 5.35 17.44
N GLU A 43 -9.95 5.80 18.63
CA GLU A 43 -8.91 5.18 19.44
C GLU A 43 -9.26 3.71 19.66
N GLU A 44 -8.23 2.87 19.59
CA GLU A 44 -8.17 1.52 20.15
C GLU A 44 -9.10 0.43 19.59
N SER A 45 -8.53 -0.47 18.76
CA SER A 45 -8.30 -1.87 19.14
C SER A 45 -7.75 -2.66 17.95
N VAL A 46 -6.53 -3.18 18.12
CA VAL A 46 -5.91 -4.13 17.17
C VAL A 46 -6.55 -5.48 17.42
N THR A 47 -7.52 -5.85 16.59
CA THR A 47 -7.98 -7.24 16.49
C THR A 47 -6.93 -8.03 15.72
N LYS A 48 -6.35 -9.02 16.40
CA LYS A 48 -5.53 -10.06 15.81
C LYS A 48 -6.37 -10.80 14.78
N ASP A 49 -5.90 -10.82 13.53
CA ASP A 49 -6.20 -11.93 12.63
C ASP A 49 -4.88 -12.55 12.17
N GLU A 50 -4.84 -13.87 12.28
CA GLU A 50 -3.66 -14.70 12.25
C GLU A 50 -3.14 -14.86 10.83
N GLY A 51 -2.01 -14.20 10.56
CA GLY A 51 -1.26 -14.33 9.32
C GLY A 51 0.18 -13.87 9.50
N GLY A 52 0.87 -14.44 10.49
CA GLY A 52 2.34 -14.47 10.60
C GLY A 52 3.11 -13.21 10.22
N SER A 53 2.87 -12.08 10.88
CA SER A 53 3.85 -10.98 10.94
C SER A 53 4.42 -10.97 12.34
N THR A 54 5.61 -11.54 12.52
CA THR A 54 6.38 -11.46 13.75
C THR A 54 6.44 -10.01 14.23
N GLN A 55 5.77 -9.77 15.36
CA GLN A 55 5.69 -8.49 16.05
C GLN A 55 7.04 -8.08 16.68
N ASP A 56 8.05 -8.96 16.60
CA ASP A 56 9.38 -8.81 17.20
C ASP A 56 10.35 -7.89 16.43
N GLU A 57 10.08 -7.52 15.18
CA GLU A 57 10.98 -6.61 14.43
C GLU A 57 10.69 -5.11 14.63
N ARG A 58 9.84 -4.74 15.60
CA ARG A 58 9.64 -3.32 15.98
C ARG A 58 10.71 -2.76 16.90
N VAL A 59 11.76 -3.53 17.21
CA VAL A 59 12.89 -3.11 18.05
C VAL A 59 14.10 -2.80 17.16
N GLY A 60 14.06 -1.66 16.47
CA GLY A 60 15.18 -1.15 15.67
C GLY A 60 14.74 0.02 14.82
N GLY A 61 15.19 1.23 15.14
CA GLY A 61 14.70 2.51 14.59
C GLY A 61 15.00 2.81 13.12
N THR A 62 15.04 1.79 12.25
CA THR A 62 15.25 1.95 10.81
C THR A 62 13.96 1.62 10.07
N PRO A 63 13.45 2.51 9.20
CA PRO A 63 12.29 2.19 8.37
C PRO A 63 12.58 0.93 7.56
N ILE A 64 11.59 0.07 7.42
CA ILE A 64 11.67 -1.07 6.49
C ILE A 64 10.97 -0.70 5.18
N HIS A 65 11.26 -1.40 4.08
CA HIS A 65 10.66 -1.15 2.76
C HIS A 65 9.14 -0.95 2.83
N LYS A 66 8.46 -1.74 3.67
CA LYS A 66 7.01 -1.66 3.93
C LYS A 66 6.57 -0.27 4.38
N ASP A 67 7.35 0.41 5.23
CA ASP A 67 6.99 1.74 5.74
C ASP A 67 7.03 2.79 4.63
N VAL A 68 8.04 2.72 3.75
CA VAL A 68 8.15 3.59 2.58
C VAL A 68 6.97 3.39 1.62
N LEU A 69 6.59 2.13 1.39
CA LEU A 69 5.42 1.81 0.56
C LEU A 69 4.12 2.32 1.19
N ILE A 70 3.91 2.14 2.51
CA ILE A 70 2.74 2.66 3.23
C ILE A 70 2.67 4.19 3.13
N TYR A 71 3.81 4.87 3.34
CA TYR A 71 3.89 6.33 3.24
C TYR A 71 3.50 6.81 1.83
N THR A 72 4.03 6.15 0.80
CA THR A 72 3.72 6.46 -0.61
C THR A 72 2.24 6.22 -0.94
N VAL A 73 1.67 5.12 -0.45
CA VAL A 73 0.22 4.84 -0.54
C VAL A 73 -0.59 5.97 0.09
N GLY A 74 -0.17 6.49 1.24
CA GLY A 74 -0.81 7.63 1.90
C GLY A 74 -0.85 8.89 1.01
N ILE A 75 0.25 9.21 0.33
CA ILE A 75 0.33 10.35 -0.60
C ILE A 75 -0.60 10.15 -1.79
N LEU A 76 -0.56 8.97 -2.43
CA LEU A 76 -1.43 8.64 -3.56
C LEU A 76 -2.90 8.76 -3.17
N LYS A 77 -3.27 8.23 -2.00
CA LYS A 77 -4.63 8.37 -1.46
C LYS A 77 -5.03 9.82 -1.26
N GLY A 78 -4.18 10.62 -0.62
CA GLY A 78 -4.45 12.04 -0.37
C GLY A 78 -4.70 12.80 -1.67
N LEU A 79 -3.82 12.60 -2.67
CA LEU A 79 -3.96 13.22 -3.99
C LEU A 79 -5.24 12.79 -4.70
N ILE A 80 -5.51 11.49 -4.77
CA ILE A 80 -6.70 10.97 -5.46
C ILE A 80 -7.98 11.43 -4.76
N ARG A 81 -8.01 11.54 -3.43
CA ARG A 81 -9.19 12.03 -2.70
C ARG A 81 -9.55 13.47 -3.01
N VAL A 82 -8.60 14.31 -3.42
CA VAL A 82 -8.91 15.66 -3.90
C VAL A 82 -9.66 15.61 -5.24
N MET A 83 -9.32 14.66 -6.12
CA MET A 83 -9.91 14.55 -7.46
C MET A 83 -11.16 13.64 -7.51
N TYR A 84 -11.25 12.67 -6.60
CA TYR A 84 -12.31 11.67 -6.51
C TYR A 84 -12.79 11.51 -5.05
N PRO A 85 -13.51 12.51 -4.51
CA PRO A 85 -13.73 12.62 -3.06
C PRO A 85 -14.55 11.47 -2.48
N SER A 86 -15.63 11.08 -3.16
CA SER A 86 -16.65 10.17 -2.61
C SER A 86 -16.60 8.76 -3.16
N GLY A 87 -15.68 8.45 -4.07
CA GLY A 87 -15.66 7.15 -4.69
C GLY A 87 -14.80 6.11 -4.00
N HIS A 88 -14.96 4.86 -4.41
CA HIS A 88 -14.17 3.77 -3.86
C HIS A 88 -12.72 3.84 -4.37
N LEU A 89 -11.77 3.55 -3.49
CA LEU A 89 -10.36 3.47 -3.81
C LEU A 89 -9.67 2.51 -2.84
N ALA A 90 -9.18 1.40 -3.37
CA ALA A 90 -8.18 0.56 -2.72
C ALA A 90 -6.83 0.76 -3.42
N ILE A 91 -5.74 0.78 -2.65
CA ILE A 91 -4.39 0.82 -3.21
C ILE A 91 -3.61 -0.34 -2.62
N HIS A 92 -3.06 -1.17 -3.50
CA HIS A 92 -2.12 -2.23 -3.15
C HIS A 92 -0.74 -1.81 -3.63
N ALA A 93 0.23 -1.79 -2.71
CA ALA A 93 1.63 -1.55 -3.06
C ALA A 93 2.41 -2.85 -2.94
N ASN A 94 3.30 -3.09 -3.90
CA ASN A 94 4.13 -4.27 -4.00
C ASN A 94 5.56 -3.85 -4.35
N LEU A 95 6.56 -4.50 -3.75
CA LEU A 95 7.94 -4.48 -4.20
C LEU A 95 8.37 -5.92 -4.53
N ASN A 96 8.84 -6.14 -5.75
CA ASN A 96 9.31 -7.44 -6.21
C ASN A 96 10.83 -7.61 -6.03
N ASN A 97 11.33 -8.80 -6.36
CA ASN A 97 12.74 -9.18 -6.29
C ASN A 97 13.64 -8.46 -7.32
N GLU A 98 13.06 -7.87 -8.36
CA GLU A 98 13.75 -7.02 -9.34
C GLU A 98 13.87 -5.55 -8.88
N ASN A 99 13.44 -5.26 -7.64
CA ASN A 99 13.33 -3.91 -7.09
C ASN A 99 12.32 -3.01 -7.83
N GLU A 100 11.40 -3.62 -8.58
CA GLU A 100 10.29 -2.93 -9.20
C GLU A 100 9.17 -2.74 -8.16
N THR A 101 8.76 -1.49 -8.00
CA THR A 101 7.65 -1.11 -7.15
C THR A 101 6.39 -0.94 -7.99
N GLN A 102 5.30 -1.58 -7.58
CA GLN A 102 4.01 -1.52 -8.25
C GLN A 102 2.95 -0.99 -7.29
N PHE A 103 2.16 0.00 -7.73
CA PHE A 103 1.00 0.51 -7.03
C PHE A 103 -0.25 0.25 -7.86
N VAL A 104 -1.08 -0.69 -7.43
CA VAL A 104 -2.37 -0.99 -8.06
C VAL A 104 -3.44 -0.12 -7.42
N LEU A 105 -4.00 0.79 -8.19
CA LEU A 105 -5.11 1.68 -7.84
C LEU A 105 -6.41 1.02 -8.31
N ASP A 106 -7.21 0.49 -7.38
CA ASP A 106 -8.47 -0.18 -7.67
C ASP A 106 -9.66 0.71 -7.28
N PHE A 107 -10.40 1.18 -8.29
CA PHE A 107 -11.57 2.05 -8.11
C PHE A 107 -12.89 1.27 -8.14
N ARG A 108 -12.83 -0.05 -8.38
CA ARG A 108 -14.01 -0.89 -8.47
C ARG A 108 -14.69 -0.96 -7.12
N THR A 109 -16.00 -0.87 -7.11
CA THR A 109 -16.76 -1.07 -5.87
C THR A 109 -16.74 -2.56 -5.53
N PRO A 110 -16.46 -2.97 -4.27
CA PRO A 110 -16.52 -4.37 -3.89
C PRO A 110 -17.91 -4.92 -4.23
N ALA A 111 -17.98 -6.05 -4.92
CA ALA A 111 -19.24 -6.73 -5.12
C ALA A 111 -19.80 -7.15 -3.75
N LEU A 112 -21.05 -6.75 -3.48
CA LEU A 112 -21.81 -7.18 -2.30
C LEU A 112 -22.12 -8.67 -2.34
#